data_AF-A0A961PAU0-F1
#
_entry.id   AF-A0A961PAU0-F1
#
_cell.length_a   1.000
_cell.length_b   1.000
_cell.length_c   1.000
_cell.angle_alpha   90.00
_cell.angle_beta   90.00
_cell.angle_gamma   90.00
#
_symmetry.space_group_name_H-M   'P 1'
#
loop_
_entity.id
_entity.type
_entity.pdbx_description
1 polymer ?
#
loop_
_entity_poly.entity_id
_entity_poly.type
_entity_poly.pdbx_seq_one_letter_code
_entity_poly.pdbx_strand_id
1 'polypeptide(L)'
;MTLTGQGRRIGSSKKARPVERLAPVSPAAFLCGGSVRSSGKSAMATRTHDIGGRMSPRFAIGEDDGVYDMPTKRPIPEDRPIGYWIKAADRALDGAIDSLHCAAGVDRRGWQVLNLTSRNGGRIGREALRAFFHPMLTASEVDRQIDALETGGLLIRAGDGVEMTAAGRAAHARLSADQEAFRATLMRDIDGDDYLAALSVLKGIVANLDQA
;
A
#
# COMPACT_ATOMS: atom_id res chain seq x y z
N MET A 1 -20.29 26.83 72.96
CA MET A 1 -19.69 27.19 71.66
C MET A 1 -18.61 26.16 71.34
N THR A 2 -18.99 25.12 70.58
CA THR A 2 -18.54 24.80 69.19
C THR A 2 -17.23 24.00 69.20
N LEU A 3 -17.30 22.65 69.21
CA LEU A 3 -17.33 21.69 68.08
C LEU A 3 -15.92 21.22 67.63
N THR A 4 -15.62 19.97 67.99
CA THR A 4 -15.15 18.84 67.14
C THR A 4 -14.04 19.03 66.10
N GLY A 5 -13.01 18.18 66.17
CA GLY A 5 -12.00 18.05 65.11
C GLY A 5 -11.15 16.79 65.21
N GLN A 6 -11.76 15.62 64.99
CA GLN A 6 -11.14 14.30 65.00
C GLN A 6 -10.52 14.00 63.62
N GLY A 7 -9.19 14.01 63.51
CA GLY A 7 -8.45 13.69 62.30
C GLY A 7 -8.29 12.17 62.10
N ARG A 8 -9.11 11.62 61.21
CA ARG A 8 -9.25 10.20 60.87
C ARG A 8 -8.08 9.71 60.02
N ARG A 9 -7.52 8.55 60.39
CA ARG A 9 -6.66 7.71 59.52
C ARG A 9 -7.42 7.36 58.24
N ILE A 10 -6.76 7.52 57.09
CA ILE A 10 -7.15 6.87 55.84
C ILE A 10 -5.91 6.20 55.25
N GLY A 11 -5.86 4.88 55.40
CA GLY A 11 -5.07 4.03 54.53
C GLY A 11 -5.82 3.85 53.20
N SER A 12 -5.08 3.89 52.10
CA SER A 12 -5.42 3.11 50.91
C SER A 12 -4.19 2.95 50.04
N SER A 13 -3.40 1.93 50.36
CA SER A 13 -2.37 1.39 49.48
C SER A 13 -3.06 0.74 48.29
N LYS A 14 -3.24 1.47 47.17
CA LYS A 14 -3.63 0.87 45.89
C LYS A 14 -2.49 -0.02 45.40
N LYS A 15 -2.60 -1.33 45.63
CA LYS A 15 -1.79 -2.34 44.95
C LYS A 15 -2.00 -2.19 43.44
N ALA A 16 -0.93 -1.85 42.72
CA ALA A 16 -0.89 -1.96 41.26
C ALA A 16 -1.17 -3.41 40.86
N ARG A 17 -2.13 -3.61 39.95
CA ARG A 17 -2.37 -4.92 39.33
C ARG A 17 -1.22 -5.22 38.36
N PRO A 18 -0.78 -6.48 38.22
CA PRO A 18 0.25 -6.82 37.26
C PRO A 18 -0.31 -6.62 35.84
N VAL A 19 0.49 -6.00 34.99
CA VAL A 19 0.22 -5.85 33.56
C VAL A 19 0.27 -7.25 32.95
N GLU A 20 -0.90 -7.78 32.61
CA GLU A 20 -1.04 -9.07 31.95
C GLU A 20 -0.44 -8.96 30.55
N ARG A 21 0.59 -9.78 30.31
CA ARG A 21 1.37 -9.81 29.08
C ARG A 21 0.47 -10.43 28.00
N LEU A 22 -0.07 -9.60 27.10
CA LEU A 22 -0.82 -10.08 25.94
C LEU A 22 0.08 -11.04 25.14
N ALA A 23 -0.41 -12.27 24.96
CA ALA A 23 0.22 -13.28 24.12
C ALA A 23 0.35 -12.79 22.66
N PRO A 24 1.36 -13.26 21.92
CA PRO A 24 1.51 -12.90 20.50
C PRO A 24 0.29 -13.40 19.71
N VAL A 25 -0.33 -12.48 18.97
CA VAL A 25 -1.37 -12.82 18.00
C VAL A 25 -0.68 -13.62 16.88
N SER A 26 -1.01 -14.90 16.75
CA SER A 26 -0.53 -15.72 15.63
C SER A 26 -0.87 -15.03 14.31
N PRO A 27 0.08 -14.92 13.36
CA PRO A 27 -0.24 -14.42 12.04
C PRO A 27 -1.16 -15.45 11.37
N ALA A 28 -2.44 -15.11 11.25
CA ALA A 28 -3.30 -15.77 10.28
C ALA A 28 -2.63 -15.59 8.92
N ALA A 29 -2.33 -16.71 8.25
CA ALA A 29 -1.67 -16.73 6.96
C ALA A 29 -2.59 -16.04 5.93
N PHE A 30 -2.42 -14.73 5.77
CA PHE A 30 -2.88 -14.03 4.59
C PHE A 30 -2.06 -14.55 3.43
N LEU A 31 -2.69 -15.37 2.58
CA LEU A 31 -2.16 -15.66 1.27
C LEU A 31 -2.14 -14.34 0.51
N CYS A 32 -0.97 -13.71 0.42
CA CYS A 32 -0.73 -12.56 -0.45
C CYS A 32 -1.00 -13.00 -1.89
N GLY A 33 -2.26 -12.86 -2.32
CA GLY A 33 -2.70 -13.12 -3.67
C GLY A 33 -2.11 -12.06 -4.59
N GLY A 34 -1.15 -12.47 -5.43
CA GLY A 34 -0.60 -11.62 -6.48
C GLY A 34 -1.73 -11.05 -7.34
N SER A 35 -1.74 -9.73 -7.48
CA SER A 35 -2.66 -9.02 -8.37
C SER A 35 -2.38 -9.45 -9.82
N VAL A 36 -3.13 -10.43 -10.33
CA VAL A 36 -3.13 -10.78 -11.74
C VAL A 36 -3.84 -9.67 -12.50
N ARG A 37 -3.08 -8.82 -13.19
CA ARG A 37 -3.61 -7.88 -14.17
C ARG A 37 -4.18 -8.68 -15.36
N SER A 38 -5.50 -8.64 -15.52
CA SER A 38 -6.22 -9.17 -16.67
C SER A 38 -5.99 -8.27 -17.89
N SER A 39 -5.16 -8.71 -18.84
CA SER A 39 -5.15 -8.14 -20.19
C SER A 39 -6.17 -8.89 -21.05
N GLY A 40 -7.35 -8.30 -21.20
CA GLY A 40 -8.33 -8.74 -22.20
C GLY A 40 -7.81 -8.48 -23.60
N LYS A 41 -7.45 -9.53 -24.34
CA LYS A 41 -7.25 -9.48 -25.80
C LYS A 41 -8.60 -9.75 -26.47
N SER A 42 -9.21 -8.72 -27.04
CA SER A 42 -10.33 -8.86 -27.97
C SER A 42 -9.78 -9.16 -29.36
N ALA A 43 -10.15 -10.31 -29.93
CA ALA A 43 -9.82 -10.70 -31.30
C ALA A 43 -10.84 -10.07 -32.25
N MET A 44 -10.38 -9.32 -33.26
CA MET A 44 -11.21 -8.94 -34.40
C MET A 44 -10.49 -9.21 -35.72
N ALA A 45 -11.28 -9.75 -36.65
CA ALA A 45 -10.88 -10.44 -37.87
C ALA A 45 -10.16 -9.57 -38.91
N THR A 46 -9.21 -10.20 -39.59
CA THR A 46 -8.45 -9.70 -40.75
C THR A 46 -9.35 -9.52 -41.98
N ARG A 47 -9.24 -8.36 -42.64
CA ARG A 47 -9.61 -8.18 -44.04
C ARG A 47 -8.39 -7.63 -44.79
N THR A 48 -7.83 -8.46 -45.65
CA THR A 48 -6.71 -8.16 -46.57
C THR A 48 -7.14 -7.17 -47.64
N HIS A 49 -6.36 -6.10 -47.85
CA HIS A 49 -6.16 -5.45 -49.15
C HIS A 49 -4.70 -5.00 -49.25
N ASP A 50 -4.06 -5.45 -50.31
CA ASP A 50 -2.69 -5.18 -50.74
C ASP A 50 -2.64 -3.84 -51.49
N ILE A 51 -1.69 -2.97 -51.11
CA ILE A 51 -1.14 -1.91 -51.98
C ILE A 51 0.25 -1.54 -51.47
N GLY A 52 1.27 -1.92 -52.23
CA GLY A 52 2.68 -1.68 -51.94
C GLY A 52 3.10 -0.20 -52.03
N GLY A 53 4.12 0.15 -51.25
CA GLY A 53 4.85 1.40 -51.42
C GLY A 53 5.68 1.89 -50.23
N ARG A 54 6.95 1.43 -50.17
CA ARG A 54 8.14 2.09 -49.57
C ARG A 54 8.21 2.38 -48.05
N MET A 55 9.07 1.58 -47.42
CA MET A 55 10.23 1.95 -46.58
C MET A 55 9.99 2.63 -45.21
N SER A 56 10.18 1.82 -44.17
CA SER A 56 10.27 2.18 -42.73
C SER A 56 11.57 2.94 -42.38
N PRO A 57 11.67 3.44 -41.13
CA PRO A 57 12.59 2.74 -40.24
C PRO A 57 12.03 2.42 -38.83
N ARG A 58 12.26 1.16 -38.44
CA ARG A 58 12.64 0.67 -37.10
C ARG A 58 11.76 1.02 -35.88
N PHE A 59 10.72 0.22 -35.68
CA PHE A 59 10.36 -0.28 -34.36
C PHE A 59 10.60 -1.79 -34.34
N ALA A 60 11.75 -2.22 -33.81
CA ALA A 60 12.00 -3.63 -33.55
C ALA A 60 11.63 -3.92 -32.09
N ILE A 61 10.45 -4.49 -31.90
CA ILE A 61 10.10 -5.23 -30.68
C ILE A 61 10.67 -6.65 -30.88
N GLY A 62 11.84 -6.91 -30.29
CA GLY A 62 12.38 -8.27 -30.22
C GLY A 62 11.57 -9.10 -29.23
N GLU A 63 11.08 -10.26 -29.68
CA GLU A 63 10.65 -11.37 -28.83
C GLU A 63 11.83 -11.80 -27.95
N ASP A 64 11.61 -11.80 -26.63
CA ASP A 64 12.55 -12.27 -25.63
C ASP A 64 11.99 -13.59 -25.09
N ASP A 65 12.62 -14.69 -25.49
CA ASP A 65 12.33 -16.06 -25.12
C ASP A 65 12.75 -16.31 -23.66
N GLY A 66 11.73 -16.26 -22.80
CA GLY A 66 11.89 -16.23 -21.35
C GLY A 66 12.84 -17.28 -20.77
N VAL A 67 14.01 -16.81 -20.33
CA VAL A 67 14.72 -17.26 -19.13
C VAL A 67 15.42 -16.05 -18.52
N TYR A 68 14.78 -15.37 -17.57
CA TYR A 68 15.46 -14.36 -16.75
C TYR A 68 16.31 -15.09 -15.70
N ASP A 69 17.55 -15.43 -16.08
CA ASP A 69 18.62 -15.66 -15.11
C ASP A 69 18.95 -14.31 -14.45
N MET A 70 18.94 -14.26 -13.12
CA MET A 70 19.17 -13.03 -12.35
C MET A 70 20.61 -13.01 -11.83
N PRO A 71 21.58 -12.41 -12.55
CA PRO A 71 22.87 -12.13 -11.97
C PRO A 71 22.73 -10.91 -11.06
N THR A 72 22.87 -11.14 -9.76
CA THR A 72 23.07 -10.05 -8.80
C THR A 72 24.34 -9.29 -9.21
N LYS A 73 24.17 -8.02 -9.58
CA LYS A 73 25.23 -7.02 -9.80
C LYS A 73 25.90 -6.99 -11.20
N ARG A 74 25.16 -6.61 -12.26
CA ARG A 74 25.77 -5.94 -13.44
C ARG A 74 25.53 -4.43 -13.38
N PRO A 75 26.53 -3.59 -13.73
CA PRO A 75 26.33 -2.14 -13.86
C PRO A 75 25.30 -1.87 -14.96
N ILE A 76 24.39 -0.94 -14.70
CA ILE A 76 23.29 -0.61 -15.61
C ILE A 76 23.90 0.22 -16.76
N PRO A 77 23.68 -0.14 -18.05
CA PRO A 77 24.22 0.64 -19.16
C PRO A 77 23.75 2.09 -19.08
N GLU A 78 24.67 3.05 -19.19
CA GLU A 78 24.39 4.49 -19.05
C GLU A 78 23.40 5.02 -20.12
N ASP A 79 23.15 4.26 -21.19
CA ASP A 79 22.32 4.65 -22.33
C ASP A 79 20.83 4.24 -22.26
N ARG A 80 20.32 3.87 -21.08
CA ARG A 80 18.90 3.46 -20.96
C ARG A 80 17.97 4.69 -21.10
N PRO A 81 16.98 4.67 -22.01
CA PRO A 81 16.07 5.80 -22.21
C PRO A 81 15.20 6.04 -20.96
N ILE A 82 14.71 7.27 -20.77
CA ILE A 82 13.91 7.65 -19.60
C ILE A 82 12.71 6.72 -19.34
N GLY A 83 12.06 6.23 -20.39
CA GLY A 83 10.93 5.29 -20.27
C GLY A 83 11.31 3.94 -19.65
N TYR A 84 12.56 3.49 -19.78
CA TYR A 84 13.05 2.31 -19.07
C TYR A 84 13.13 2.55 -17.56
N TRP A 85 13.71 3.68 -17.17
CA TRP A 85 13.90 4.03 -15.75
C TRP A 85 12.60 4.29 -15.01
N ILE A 86 11.62 4.92 -15.67
CA ILE A 86 10.27 5.08 -15.12
C ILE A 86 9.67 3.71 -14.78
N LYS A 87 9.71 2.76 -15.73
CA LYS A 87 9.19 1.39 -15.52
C LYS A 87 10.01 0.59 -14.50
N ALA A 88 11.31 0.83 -14.41
CA ALA A 88 12.17 0.16 -13.43
C ALA A 88 11.86 0.67 -12.01
N ALA A 89 11.75 1.98 -11.83
CA ALA A 89 11.39 2.61 -10.57
C ALA A 89 9.99 2.20 -10.11
N ASP A 90 8.99 2.22 -11.01
CA ASP A 90 7.62 1.77 -10.75
C ASP A 90 7.58 0.33 -10.22
N ARG A 91 8.25 -0.62 -10.90
CA ARG A 91 8.33 -2.02 -10.46
C ARG A 91 9.05 -2.19 -9.13
N ALA A 92 10.14 -1.46 -8.92
CA ALA A 92 10.89 -1.53 -7.67
C ALA A 92 10.06 -1.01 -6.48
N LEU A 93 9.35 0.10 -6.69
CA LEU A 93 8.42 0.70 -5.73
C LEU A 93 7.28 -0.26 -5.38
N ASP A 94 6.57 -0.76 -6.39
CA ASP A 94 5.45 -1.68 -6.19
C ASP A 94 5.91 -2.94 -5.44
N GLY A 95 7.01 -3.57 -5.88
CA GLY A 95 7.53 -4.78 -5.22
C GLY A 95 7.97 -4.56 -3.77
N ALA A 96 8.58 -3.42 -3.47
CA ALA A 96 9.00 -3.08 -2.11
C ALA A 96 7.81 -2.80 -1.18
N ILE A 97 6.81 -2.05 -1.67
CA ILE A 97 5.59 -1.74 -0.91
C ILE A 97 4.79 -3.01 -0.64
N ASP A 98 4.60 -3.86 -1.66
CA ASP A 98 3.87 -5.13 -1.49
C ASP A 98 4.59 -6.05 -0.49
N SER A 99 5.93 -6.13 -0.54
CA SER A 99 6.72 -6.90 0.42
C SER A 99 6.55 -6.39 1.85
N LEU A 100 6.54 -5.06 2.03
CA LEU A 100 6.34 -4.40 3.32
C LEU A 100 4.97 -4.75 3.93
N HIS A 101 3.93 -4.67 3.11
CA HIS A 101 2.56 -5.00 3.49
C HIS A 101 2.41 -6.49 3.83
N CYS A 102 2.91 -7.37 2.96
CA CYS A 102 2.87 -8.82 3.17
C CYS A 102 3.61 -9.25 4.45
N ALA A 103 4.76 -8.65 4.76
CA ALA A 103 5.48 -8.92 6.01
C ALA A 103 4.67 -8.55 7.27
N ALA A 104 3.68 -7.67 7.13
CA ALA A 104 2.74 -7.32 8.19
C ALA A 104 1.45 -8.15 8.21
N GLY A 105 1.28 -9.09 7.27
CA GLY A 105 0.07 -9.90 7.15
C GLY A 105 -1.14 -9.10 6.68
N VAL A 106 -0.93 -7.96 6.02
CA VAL A 106 -1.99 -7.09 5.50
C VAL A 106 -1.69 -6.81 4.04
N ASP A 107 -2.63 -6.98 3.13
CA ASP A 107 -2.40 -6.61 1.73
C ASP A 107 -2.46 -5.07 1.54
N ARG A 108 -2.08 -4.57 0.36
CA ARG A 108 -2.07 -3.13 0.07
C ARG A 108 -3.43 -2.45 0.30
N ARG A 109 -4.54 -3.14 0.02
CA ARG A 109 -5.90 -2.60 0.18
C ARG A 109 -6.30 -2.59 1.65
N GLY A 110 -6.00 -3.66 2.38
CA GLY A 110 -6.18 -3.74 3.82
C GLY A 110 -5.42 -2.64 4.55
N TRP A 111 -4.20 -2.32 4.10
CA TRP A 111 -3.46 -1.17 4.62
C TRP A 111 -4.19 0.15 4.37
N GLN A 112 -4.72 0.36 3.16
CA GLN A 112 -5.48 1.58 2.84
C GLN A 112 -6.73 1.71 3.73
N VAL A 113 -7.45 0.61 3.99
CA VAL A 113 -8.59 0.60 4.93
C VAL A 113 -8.14 0.98 6.34
N LEU A 114 -7.08 0.36 6.87
CA LEU A 114 -6.56 0.67 8.22
C LEU A 114 -6.09 2.12 8.33
N ASN A 115 -5.37 2.61 7.32
CA ASN A 115 -4.86 3.98 7.29
C ASN A 115 -5.99 5.01 7.23
N LEU A 116 -7.01 4.77 6.41
CA LEU A 116 -8.18 5.65 6.33
C LEU A 116 -9.01 5.61 7.63
N THR A 117 -9.19 4.42 8.21
CA THR A 117 -9.88 4.27 9.50
C THR A 117 -9.12 5.00 10.62
N SER A 118 -7.79 4.90 10.65
CA SER A 118 -6.94 5.61 11.62
C SER A 118 -7.05 7.13 11.48
N ARG A 119 -7.08 7.67 10.25
CA ARG A 119 -7.26 9.12 10.01
C ARG A 119 -8.61 9.64 10.50
N ASN A 120 -9.60 8.77 10.60
CA ASN A 120 -10.94 9.08 11.08
C ASN A 120 -11.13 8.73 12.56
N GLY A 121 -10.07 8.80 13.37
CA GLY A 121 -10.13 8.55 14.81
C GLY A 121 -10.28 7.08 15.18
N GLY A 122 -9.94 6.16 14.26
CA GLY A 122 -10.01 4.72 14.49
C GLY A 122 -11.37 4.10 14.19
N ARG A 123 -12.32 4.86 13.65
CA ARG A 123 -13.65 4.37 13.26
C ARG A 123 -14.11 5.02 11.96
N ILE A 124 -14.76 4.25 11.09
CA ILE A 124 -15.28 4.78 9.82
C ILE A 124 -16.51 3.99 9.35
N GLY A 125 -17.46 4.69 8.72
CA GLY A 125 -18.64 4.06 8.08
C GLY A 125 -18.26 3.27 6.82
N ARG A 126 -18.96 2.16 6.55
CA ARG A 126 -18.72 1.33 5.35
C ARG A 126 -18.94 2.10 4.05
N GLU A 127 -19.96 2.94 3.98
CA GLU A 127 -20.22 3.75 2.78
C GLU A 127 -19.09 4.74 2.49
N ALA A 128 -18.46 5.32 3.52
CA ALA A 128 -17.30 6.18 3.33
C ALA A 128 -16.08 5.40 2.80
N LEU A 129 -15.88 4.16 3.26
CA LEU A 129 -14.86 3.27 2.69
C LEU A 129 -15.17 2.95 1.22
N ARG A 130 -16.41 2.59 0.88
CA ARG A 130 -16.81 2.34 -0.52
C ARG A 130 -16.57 3.54 -1.41
N ALA A 131 -16.98 4.73 -0.96
CA ALA A 131 -16.79 5.98 -1.68
C ALA A 131 -15.31 6.28 -1.93
N PHE A 132 -14.44 6.04 -0.93
CA PHE A 132 -12.99 6.24 -1.07
C PHE A 132 -12.36 5.33 -2.14
N PHE A 133 -12.82 4.08 -2.24
CA PHE A 133 -12.27 3.13 -3.21
C PHE A 133 -12.94 3.19 -4.59
N HIS A 134 -14.00 3.97 -4.77
CA HIS A 134 -14.67 4.11 -6.06
C HIS A 134 -13.83 4.98 -7.03
N PRO A 135 -13.74 4.65 -8.33
CA PRO A 135 -14.31 3.48 -9.02
C PRO A 135 -13.39 2.25 -9.04
N MET A 136 -12.27 2.31 -8.31
CA MET A 136 -11.22 1.29 -8.37
C MET A 136 -11.67 -0.07 -7.84
N LEU A 137 -12.57 -0.09 -6.85
CA LEU A 137 -13.18 -1.30 -6.30
C LEU A 137 -14.69 -1.21 -6.32
N THR A 138 -15.32 -2.36 -6.54
CA THR A 138 -16.74 -2.57 -6.30
C THR A 138 -17.05 -2.59 -4.82
N ALA A 139 -18.33 -2.37 -4.47
CA ALA A 139 -18.80 -2.47 -3.10
C ALA A 139 -18.42 -3.82 -2.45
N SER A 140 -18.66 -4.94 -3.16
CA SER A 140 -18.35 -6.28 -2.63
C SER A 140 -16.86 -6.54 -2.47
N GLU A 141 -15.98 -5.90 -3.25
CA GLU A 141 -14.53 -5.97 -3.04
C GLU A 141 -14.09 -5.23 -1.78
N VAL A 142 -14.70 -4.08 -1.48
CA VAL A 142 -14.45 -3.35 -0.24
C VAL A 142 -14.93 -4.16 0.97
N ASP A 143 -16.12 -4.77 0.88
CA ASP A 143 -16.63 -5.62 1.98
C ASP A 143 -15.73 -6.82 2.22
N ARG A 144 -15.25 -7.50 1.16
CA ARG A 144 -14.31 -8.62 1.31
C ARG A 144 -13.02 -8.19 2.02
N GLN A 145 -12.53 -6.99 1.77
CA GLN A 145 -11.34 -6.46 2.46
C GLN A 145 -11.62 -6.18 3.93
N ILE A 146 -12.79 -5.63 4.24
CA ILE A 146 -13.23 -5.44 5.63
C ILE A 146 -13.34 -6.79 6.35
N ASP A 147 -14.03 -7.76 5.74
CA ASP A 147 -14.21 -9.10 6.31
C ASP A 147 -12.88 -9.80 6.56
N ALA A 148 -11.89 -9.63 5.67
CA ALA A 148 -10.55 -10.17 5.85
C ALA A 148 -9.84 -9.53 7.06
N LEU A 149 -9.92 -8.21 7.21
CA LEU A 149 -9.36 -7.51 8.37
C LEU A 149 -10.09 -7.81 9.68
N GLU A 150 -11.41 -8.05 9.64
CA GLU A 150 -12.19 -8.54 10.79
C GLU A 150 -11.74 -9.95 11.17
N THR A 151 -11.59 -10.85 10.20
CA THR A 151 -11.09 -12.22 10.41
C THR A 151 -9.67 -12.22 10.98
N GLY A 152 -8.82 -11.29 10.53
CA GLY A 152 -7.48 -11.06 11.08
C GLY A 152 -7.46 -10.35 12.45
N GLY A 153 -8.61 -10.00 13.00
CA GLY A 153 -8.74 -9.33 14.32
C GLY A 153 -8.25 -7.88 14.35
N LEU A 154 -8.07 -7.23 13.20
CA LEU A 154 -7.57 -5.85 13.09
C LEU A 154 -8.73 -4.83 13.11
N LEU A 155 -9.90 -5.23 12.64
CA LEU A 155 -11.14 -4.45 12.70
C LEU A 155 -12.24 -5.21 13.45
N ILE A 156 -13.23 -4.48 13.93
CA ILE A 156 -14.50 -5.01 14.44
C ILE A 156 -15.66 -4.20 13.89
N ARG A 157 -16.83 -4.82 13.79
CA ARG A 157 -18.08 -4.15 13.42
C ARG A 157 -18.48 -3.12 14.46
N ALA A 158 -18.86 -1.94 14.00
CA ALA A 158 -19.23 -0.82 14.87
C ALA A 158 -20.40 -0.03 14.27
N GLY A 159 -21.63 -0.51 14.49
CA GLY A 159 -22.83 0.05 13.86
C GLY A 159 -22.86 -0.25 12.35
N ASP A 160 -23.05 0.79 11.54
CA ASP A 160 -22.97 0.75 10.08
C ASP A 160 -21.52 0.74 9.55
N GLY A 161 -20.53 0.91 10.42
CA GLY A 161 -19.13 0.98 10.09
C GLY A 161 -18.25 -0.09 10.75
N VAL A 162 -16.96 0.24 10.81
CA VAL A 162 -15.90 -0.56 11.40
C VAL A 162 -15.08 0.29 12.36
N GLU A 163 -14.49 -0.35 13.35
CA GLU A 163 -13.60 0.27 14.34
C GLU A 163 -12.33 -0.57 14.48
N MET A 164 -11.19 0.09 14.65
CA MET A 164 -9.91 -0.60 14.86
C MET A 164 -9.87 -1.24 16.24
N THR A 165 -9.40 -2.49 16.28
CA THR A 165 -9.05 -3.13 17.55
C THR A 165 -7.72 -2.55 18.09
N ALA A 166 -7.34 -2.94 19.30
CA ALA A 166 -6.00 -2.65 19.80
C ALA A 166 -4.91 -3.27 18.91
N ALA A 167 -5.13 -4.50 18.41
CA ALA A 167 -4.24 -5.15 17.48
C ALA A 167 -4.18 -4.42 16.13
N GLY A 168 -5.31 -3.95 15.61
CA GLY A 168 -5.38 -3.12 14.40
C GLY A 168 -4.57 -1.83 14.53
N ARG A 169 -4.69 -1.13 15.66
CA ARG A 169 -3.89 0.08 15.94
C ARG A 169 -2.40 -0.22 16.01
N ALA A 170 -2.00 -1.30 16.66
CA ALA A 170 -0.60 -1.72 16.74
C ALA A 170 -0.03 -2.10 15.37
N ALA A 171 -0.79 -2.85 14.57
CA ALA A 171 -0.42 -3.22 13.20
C ALA A 171 -0.27 -1.99 12.30
N HIS A 172 -1.22 -1.04 12.39
CA HIS A 172 -1.15 0.23 11.66
C HIS A 172 0.10 1.04 12.06
N ALA A 173 0.35 1.21 13.36
CA ALA A 173 1.52 1.95 13.84
C ALA A 173 2.84 1.32 13.37
N ARG A 174 2.94 -0.02 13.39
CA ARG A 174 4.12 -0.74 12.89
C ARG A 174 4.32 -0.50 11.40
N LEU A 175 3.27 -0.73 10.60
CA LEU A 175 3.31 -0.50 9.14
C LEU A 175 3.61 0.97 8.78
N SER A 176 3.10 1.93 9.55
CA SER A 176 3.45 3.34 9.39
C SER A 176 4.94 3.58 9.60
N ALA A 177 5.52 3.03 10.66
CA ALA A 177 6.94 3.15 10.95
C ALA A 177 7.80 2.47 9.88
N ASP A 178 7.40 1.28 9.43
CA ASP A 178 8.07 0.53 8.38
C ASP A 178 8.04 1.30 7.04
N GLN A 179 6.92 1.95 6.71
CA GLN A 179 6.81 2.82 5.53
C GLN A 179 7.70 4.06 5.63
N GLU A 180 7.85 4.63 6.82
CA GLU A 180 8.71 5.78 7.01
C GLU A 180 10.19 5.41 6.87
N ALA A 181 10.60 4.27 7.46
CA ALA A 181 11.93 3.72 7.25
C ALA A 181 12.19 3.37 5.76
N PHE A 182 11.16 2.87 5.06
CA PHE A 182 11.24 2.64 3.62
C PHE A 182 11.43 3.94 2.84
N ARG A 183 10.72 5.04 3.18
CA ARG A 183 10.94 6.36 2.55
C ARG A 183 12.36 6.86 2.75
N ALA A 184 12.91 6.73 3.97
CA ALA A 184 14.30 7.09 4.24
C ALA A 184 15.28 6.27 3.37
N THR A 185 14.99 4.99 3.17
CA THR A 185 15.78 4.11 2.29
C THR A 185 15.67 4.51 0.82
N LEU A 186 14.47 4.87 0.37
CA LEU A 186 14.21 5.32 -1.00
C LEU A 186 14.95 6.63 -1.31
N MET A 187 15.02 7.54 -0.35
CA MET A 187 15.70 8.82 -0.48
C MET A 187 17.20 8.75 -0.17
N ARG A 188 17.73 7.57 0.17
CA ARG A 188 19.16 7.41 0.46
C ARG A 188 19.96 7.81 -0.78
N ASP A 189 20.91 8.73 -0.58
CA ASP A 189 21.79 9.27 -1.63
C ASP A 189 21.06 10.11 -2.71
N ILE A 190 19.82 10.55 -2.44
CA ILE A 190 19.08 11.47 -3.32
C ILE A 190 18.94 12.81 -2.60
N ASP A 191 19.52 13.87 -3.17
CA ASP A 191 19.35 15.23 -2.67
C ASP A 191 17.92 15.74 -2.90
N GLY A 192 17.44 16.62 -2.03
CA GLY A 192 16.10 17.18 -2.12
C GLY A 192 15.86 17.95 -3.42
N ASP A 193 16.84 18.69 -3.91
CA ASP A 193 16.73 19.46 -5.14
C ASP A 193 16.69 18.55 -6.38
N ASP A 194 17.52 17.49 -6.39
CA ASP A 194 17.52 16.48 -7.45
C ASP A 194 16.18 15.74 -7.53
N TYR A 195 15.60 15.40 -6.37
CA TYR A 195 14.27 14.80 -6.31
C TYR A 195 13.18 15.72 -6.87
N LEU A 196 13.20 17.01 -6.50
CA LEU A 196 12.25 17.99 -7.00
C LEU A 196 12.42 18.23 -8.51
N ALA A 197 13.64 18.25 -9.02
CA ALA A 197 13.93 18.35 -10.45
C ALA A 197 13.37 17.14 -11.21
N ALA A 198 13.59 15.92 -10.72
CA ALA A 198 13.02 14.71 -11.31
C ALA A 198 11.48 14.74 -11.34
N LEU A 199 10.84 15.15 -10.23
CA LEU A 199 9.39 15.32 -10.18
C LEU A 199 8.88 16.35 -11.18
N SER A 200 9.59 17.47 -11.34
CA SER A 200 9.23 18.53 -12.30
C SER A 200 9.22 17.99 -13.73
N VAL A 201 10.27 17.26 -14.12
CA VAL A 201 10.38 16.62 -15.44
C VAL A 201 9.23 15.65 -15.69
N LEU A 202 8.94 14.75 -14.73
CA LEU A 202 7.87 13.76 -14.86
C LEU A 202 6.49 14.43 -14.98
N LYS A 203 6.22 15.47 -14.16
CA LYS A 203 4.98 16.25 -14.25
C LYS A 203 4.81 16.92 -15.61
N GLY A 204 5.89 17.50 -16.15
CA GLY A 204 5.88 18.11 -17.48
C GLY A 204 5.56 17.10 -18.59
N ILE A 205 6.13 15.90 -18.53
CA ILE A 205 5.84 14.82 -19.48
C ILE A 205 4.36 14.45 -19.43
N VAL A 206 3.80 14.22 -18.24
CA VAL A 206 2.37 13.88 -18.08
C VAL A 206 1.48 15.01 -18.61
N ALA A 207 1.74 16.26 -18.22
CA ALA A 207 0.94 17.40 -18.65
C ALA A 207 0.93 17.58 -20.19
N ASN A 208 2.08 17.35 -20.85
CA ASN A 208 2.17 17.42 -22.31
C ASN A 208 1.37 16.31 -23.01
N LEU A 209 1.30 15.11 -22.41
CA LEU A 209 0.58 13.97 -22.98
C LEU A 209 -0.93 14.01 -22.69
N ASP A 210 -1.35 14.56 -21.56
CA ASP A 210 -2.78 14.74 -21.23
C ASP A 210 -3.46 15.80 -22.13
N GLN A 211 -2.67 16.69 -22.72
CA GLN A 211 -3.13 17.76 -23.62
C GLN A 211 -3.03 17.40 -25.11
N ALA A 212 -2.46 16.25 -25.44
CA ALA A 212 -2.24 15.78 -26.82
C ALA A 212 -3.42 14.93 -27.31
#